data_AF-A0A6A2RSP3-F1
#
_entry.id   AF-A0A6A2RSP3-F1
#
_cell.length_a   1.000
_cell.length_b   1.000
_cell.length_c   1.000
_cell.angle_alpha   90.00
_cell.angle_beta   90.00
_cell.angle_gamma   90.00
#
_symmetry.space_group_name_H-M   'P 1'
#
loop_
_entity.id
_entity.type
_entity.pdbx_description
1 polymer ?
#
loop_
_entity_poly.entity_id
_entity_poly.type
_entity_poly.pdbx_seq_one_letter_code
_entity_poly.pdbx_strand_id
1 'polypeptide(L)'
;MKKFFKILFPTALIGMMFACEAELAPITIKPDPVFDKTGLYTVNTISIYDEEETVVNISRIYGLSKELDLTIGVDETLLTEYNNLNGTNYQLMPAEYYDFPSTIKLDKTDKEVELPVVIKPRELAANGISTANNYVLPLSLNASSVEVEDKGSAAQVLLIPNIVEPTFTVKVPEENFSLSFIRDVLLPQTVEIEATSNFTTIDAGKVTYEADAASVSVYNEANGVDYQLLSSEYYTVNDGVLDSETMNYKTSITFNCGNMDSDDIFLLPLVMSSDVYQTQQKEPIYVLVQLNTLKMWVAGAEQVVVNKTGNGKISVAMNAPISDNQPVKLTVDNSLIESYNTENGTSFIPFEPSNVSVSTESITAGEMEVNVAYQIDLTSMSFDGIEPYLFALKLDESELFEGTQVENNVIYIQPFRTLAGDYEKEVWGEEKSDRVSAPAIYLAGENGWPASQSDKAHKYCINYNKNWSGGVIHFNILDEFVEGYSDRKKLGDFVDRANERNGQGYDQVVDNGSWVDMKTGVVHFDLKVVDNKYSGEGGFPIQYNFTPSF
;
A
#
# COMPACT_ATOMS: atom_id res chain seq x y z
N MET A 1 47.43 12.72 -58.90
CA MET A 1 47.59 11.56 -59.82
C MET A 1 46.41 11.55 -60.79
N LYS A 2 46.72 11.52 -62.10
CA LYS A 2 45.93 10.94 -63.20
C LYS A 2 44.48 11.47 -63.39
N LYS A 3 44.04 11.99 -64.54
CA LYS A 3 44.64 12.17 -65.87
C LYS A 3 43.68 13.02 -66.73
N PHE A 4 44.26 13.95 -67.51
CA PHE A 4 44.02 14.22 -68.94
C PHE A 4 42.62 14.70 -69.40
N PHE A 5 42.40 15.56 -70.40
CA PHE A 5 43.09 15.94 -71.66
C PHE A 5 42.66 17.40 -71.99
N LYS A 6 43.52 18.41 -72.25
CA LYS A 6 44.25 18.72 -73.52
C LYS A 6 43.31 18.68 -74.76
N ILE A 7 43.02 19.76 -75.50
CA ILE A 7 43.93 20.44 -76.46
C ILE A 7 43.22 21.62 -77.22
N LEU A 8 44.00 22.69 -77.45
CA LEU A 8 44.07 23.72 -78.53
C LEU A 8 42.88 24.63 -78.97
N PHE A 9 43.05 25.95 -78.70
CA PHE A 9 43.21 27.13 -79.61
C PHE A 9 43.05 26.97 -81.15
N PRO A 10 42.86 28.05 -81.96
CA PRO A 10 42.53 29.47 -81.69
C PRO A 10 41.42 30.08 -82.62
N THR A 11 40.96 31.29 -82.25
CA THR A 11 40.49 32.44 -83.09
C THR A 11 39.62 32.27 -84.35
N ALA A 12 38.54 33.07 -84.30
CA ALA A 12 37.88 33.83 -85.38
C ALA A 12 36.91 33.09 -86.31
N LEU A 13 35.61 33.40 -86.20
CA LEU A 13 34.92 34.26 -87.17
C LEU A 13 33.54 34.67 -86.64
N ILE A 14 33.21 35.94 -86.93
CA ILE A 14 32.01 36.69 -86.57
C ILE A 14 30.75 36.09 -87.21
N GLY A 15 29.68 35.97 -86.43
CA GLY A 15 28.32 35.73 -86.91
C GLY A 15 27.33 36.36 -85.93
N MET A 16 26.89 37.58 -86.24
CA MET A 16 25.87 38.32 -85.50
C MET A 16 24.57 37.51 -85.46
N MET A 17 24.15 37.11 -84.25
CA MET A 17 22.73 36.91 -83.96
C MET A 17 22.32 38.02 -82.99
N PHE A 18 21.33 38.80 -83.38
CA PHE A 18 20.63 39.70 -82.48
C PHE A 18 19.90 38.85 -81.43
N ALA A 19 20.53 38.65 -80.27
CA ALA A 19 19.84 38.27 -79.06
C ALA A 19 19.42 39.57 -78.38
N CYS A 20 18.12 39.78 -78.23
CA CYS A 20 17.60 40.72 -77.25
C CYS A 20 17.92 40.11 -75.87
N GLU A 21 19.12 40.39 -75.36
CA GLU A 21 19.48 40.13 -73.98
C GLU A 21 18.68 41.12 -73.13
N ALA A 22 17.47 40.72 -72.73
CA ALA A 22 16.88 41.31 -71.55
C ALA A 22 17.80 40.92 -70.39
N GLU A 23 18.64 41.85 -69.95
CA GLU A 23 19.29 41.76 -68.65
C GLU A 23 18.17 41.61 -67.61
N LEU A 24 17.92 40.38 -67.17
CA LEU A 24 17.14 40.15 -65.97
C LEU A 24 17.92 40.82 -64.84
N ALA A 25 17.34 41.85 -64.25
CA ALA A 25 17.89 42.51 -63.09
C ALA A 25 18.30 41.45 -62.06
N PRO A 26 19.46 41.60 -61.38
CA PRO A 26 19.90 40.65 -60.38
C PRO A 26 18.79 40.43 -59.34
N ILE A 27 18.43 39.17 -59.08
CA ILE A 27 17.45 38.81 -58.06
C ILE A 27 17.99 39.30 -56.71
N THR A 28 17.41 40.38 -56.20
CA THR A 28 17.72 40.92 -54.87
C THR A 28 16.83 40.20 -53.89
N ILE A 29 17.37 39.21 -53.18
CA ILE A 29 16.67 38.54 -52.08
C ILE A 29 16.75 39.49 -50.88
N LYS A 30 15.60 40.06 -50.49
CA LYS A 30 15.49 40.86 -49.28
C LYS A 30 15.22 39.94 -48.08
N PRO A 31 15.77 40.23 -46.89
CA PRO A 31 15.37 39.59 -45.64
C PRO A 31 13.89 39.76 -45.35
N ASP A 32 13.31 38.81 -44.64
CA ASP A 32 11.92 38.86 -44.24
C ASP A 32 11.72 38.51 -42.76
N PRO A 33 12.27 39.32 -41.83
CA PRO A 33 12.04 39.11 -40.41
C PRO A 33 10.55 39.27 -40.10
N VAL A 34 9.97 38.26 -39.46
CA VAL A 34 8.59 38.24 -38.99
C VAL A 34 8.53 37.70 -37.58
N PHE A 35 7.61 38.21 -36.76
CA PHE A 35 7.34 37.56 -35.48
C PHE A 35 6.64 36.21 -35.72
N ASP A 36 7.01 35.20 -34.94
CA ASP A 36 6.33 33.90 -34.93
C ASP A 36 4.89 34.01 -34.39
N LYS A 37 4.69 34.92 -33.44
CA LYS A 37 3.42 35.34 -32.86
C LYS A 37 2.97 36.61 -33.57
N THR A 38 1.78 36.61 -34.16
CA THR A 38 1.22 37.78 -34.86
C THR A 38 -0.18 38.09 -34.36
N GLY A 39 -0.59 39.34 -34.46
CA GLY A 39 -1.88 39.79 -33.89
C GLY A 39 -1.86 39.81 -32.35
N LEU A 40 -3.03 39.65 -31.73
CA LEU A 40 -3.20 39.67 -30.28
C LEU A 40 -2.78 38.31 -29.68
N TYR A 41 -1.68 38.31 -28.94
CA TYR A 41 -1.10 37.14 -28.29
C TYR A 41 -1.16 37.25 -26.76
N THR A 42 -1.71 36.23 -26.12
CA THR A 42 -1.92 36.21 -24.66
C THR A 42 -0.74 35.61 -23.92
N VAL A 43 -0.28 36.31 -22.87
CA VAL A 43 0.80 35.90 -21.97
C VAL A 43 0.19 35.52 -20.61
N ASN A 44 0.11 34.23 -20.30
CA ASN A 44 -0.46 33.76 -19.02
C ASN A 44 0.56 33.94 -17.89
N THR A 45 0.15 34.54 -16.77
CA THR A 45 1.03 34.75 -15.61
C THR A 45 0.23 34.85 -14.31
N ILE A 46 0.91 34.77 -13.17
CA ILE A 46 0.31 34.88 -11.83
C ILE A 46 0.66 36.22 -11.22
N SER A 47 -0.31 36.88 -10.57
CA SER A 47 -0.13 38.21 -9.98
C SER A 47 0.92 38.28 -8.86
N ILE A 48 1.42 37.15 -8.34
CA ILE A 48 2.44 37.15 -7.29
C ILE A 48 3.86 37.24 -7.84
N TYR A 49 4.07 36.98 -9.13
CA TYR A 49 5.42 37.02 -9.70
C TYR A 49 5.86 38.46 -9.90
N ASP A 50 7.06 38.76 -9.40
CA ASP A 50 7.67 40.08 -9.58
C ASP A 50 7.91 40.34 -11.07
N GLU A 51 8.40 39.32 -11.78
CA GLU A 51 8.70 39.36 -13.21
C GLU A 51 8.28 38.04 -13.89
N GLU A 52 7.81 38.13 -15.14
CA GLU A 52 7.50 37.01 -16.02
C GLU A 52 8.17 37.26 -17.38
N GLU A 53 9.03 36.35 -17.82
CA GLU A 53 9.65 36.43 -19.14
C GLU A 53 8.84 35.63 -20.17
N THR A 54 8.35 36.30 -21.22
CA THR A 54 7.81 35.66 -22.41
C THR A 54 8.77 35.86 -23.58
N VAL A 55 9.07 34.78 -24.29
CA VAL A 55 9.86 34.85 -25.53
C VAL A 55 8.94 35.03 -26.72
N VAL A 56 9.25 36.00 -27.57
CA VAL A 56 8.68 36.14 -28.92
C VAL A 56 9.80 35.85 -29.90
N ASN A 57 9.60 34.98 -30.88
CA ASN A 57 10.65 34.69 -31.84
C ASN A 57 10.51 35.57 -33.07
N ILE A 58 11.65 35.97 -33.63
CA ILE A 58 11.69 36.62 -34.92
C ILE A 58 12.35 35.65 -35.90
N SER A 59 11.60 35.24 -36.91
CA SER A 59 12.03 34.26 -37.90
C SER A 59 12.15 34.87 -39.29
N ARG A 60 12.83 34.15 -40.20
CA ARG A 60 12.94 34.49 -41.63
C ARG A 60 12.82 33.24 -42.50
N ILE A 61 12.37 33.39 -43.74
CA ILE A 61 12.19 32.24 -44.65
C ILE A 61 13.55 31.75 -45.19
N TYR A 62 14.49 32.68 -45.45
CA TYR A 62 15.77 32.38 -46.10
C TYR A 62 16.98 32.91 -45.32
N GLY A 63 18.06 32.13 -45.24
CA GLY A 63 19.34 32.59 -44.67
C GLY A 63 20.06 33.56 -45.62
N LEU A 64 20.46 34.73 -45.11
CA LEU A 64 20.96 35.85 -45.94
C LEU A 64 22.44 35.79 -46.30
N SER A 65 23.21 34.87 -45.73
CA SER A 65 24.69 34.93 -45.73
C SER A 65 25.25 36.25 -45.13
N LYS A 66 24.41 37.07 -44.48
CA LYS A 66 24.71 38.35 -43.80
C LYS A 66 23.90 38.48 -42.51
N GLU A 67 24.47 39.18 -41.54
CA GLU A 67 23.88 39.45 -40.23
C GLU A 67 22.82 40.54 -40.39
N LEU A 68 21.80 40.49 -39.55
CA LEU A 68 20.68 41.42 -39.55
C LEU A 68 20.53 41.99 -38.14
N ASP A 69 20.72 43.30 -37.99
CA ASP A 69 20.48 44.00 -36.72
C ASP A 69 19.08 44.59 -36.79
N LEU A 70 18.18 44.10 -35.94
CA LEU A 70 16.79 44.51 -35.87
C LEU A 70 16.59 45.47 -34.72
N THR A 71 15.89 46.57 -34.97
CA THR A 71 15.43 47.49 -33.92
C THR A 71 13.96 47.22 -33.64
N ILE A 72 13.66 46.88 -32.40
CA ILE A 72 12.31 46.61 -31.91
C ILE A 72 11.87 47.81 -31.09
N GLY A 73 10.62 48.23 -31.23
CA GLY A 73 10.06 49.23 -30.34
C GLY A 73 8.55 49.11 -30.23
N VAL A 74 8.01 50.01 -29.42
CA VAL A 74 6.57 50.10 -29.17
C VAL A 74 5.92 50.94 -30.25
N ASP A 75 4.88 50.42 -30.90
CA ASP A 75 4.09 51.13 -31.91
C ASP A 75 2.63 51.25 -31.46
N GLU A 76 2.32 52.38 -30.83
CA GLU A 76 1.00 52.69 -30.28
C GLU A 76 -0.11 52.74 -31.35
N THR A 77 0.26 52.96 -32.62
CA THR A 77 -0.71 53.03 -33.72
C THR A 77 -1.37 51.68 -33.97
N LEU A 78 -0.64 50.58 -33.75
CA LEU A 78 -1.12 49.20 -33.91
C LEU A 78 -2.26 48.87 -32.94
N LEU A 79 -2.13 49.31 -31.69
CA LEU A 79 -3.16 49.13 -30.68
C LEU A 79 -4.42 49.91 -31.05
N THR A 80 -4.25 51.14 -31.57
CA THR A 80 -5.37 51.98 -32.01
C THR A 80 -6.12 51.34 -33.18
N GLU A 81 -5.39 50.82 -34.18
CA GLU A 81 -5.96 50.10 -35.31
C GLU A 81 -6.70 48.83 -34.87
N TYR A 82 -6.08 48.04 -33.99
CA TYR A 82 -6.68 46.83 -33.46
C TYR A 82 -7.99 47.12 -32.71
N ASN A 83 -8.00 48.14 -31.83
CA ASN A 83 -9.18 48.54 -31.08
C ASN A 83 -10.32 48.98 -31.99
N ASN A 84 -10.03 49.80 -33.00
CA ASN A 84 -11.03 50.26 -33.98
C ASN A 84 -11.60 49.11 -34.81
N LEU A 85 -10.76 48.16 -35.22
CA LEU A 85 -11.16 47.02 -36.03
C LEU A 85 -12.02 46.01 -35.25
N ASN A 86 -11.70 45.78 -33.98
CA ASN A 86 -12.32 44.73 -33.15
C ASN A 86 -13.36 45.25 -32.16
N GLY A 87 -13.58 46.57 -32.07
CA GLY A 87 -14.51 47.17 -31.12
C GLY A 87 -14.07 47.00 -29.65
N THR A 88 -12.76 46.88 -29.42
CA THR A 88 -12.16 46.72 -28.09
C THR A 88 -11.69 48.07 -27.53
N ASN A 89 -11.37 48.10 -26.24
CA ASN A 89 -10.89 49.31 -25.54
C ASN A 89 -9.65 49.02 -24.71
N TYR A 90 -8.70 48.27 -25.30
CA TYR A 90 -7.42 47.97 -24.66
C TYR A 90 -6.58 49.23 -24.50
N GLN A 91 -5.82 49.28 -23.41
CA GLN A 91 -4.93 50.40 -23.08
C GLN A 91 -3.47 50.04 -23.35
N LEU A 92 -2.65 51.03 -23.67
CA LEU A 92 -1.22 50.83 -23.83
C LEU A 92 -0.60 50.45 -22.47
N MET A 93 0.18 49.37 -22.42
CA MET A 93 0.91 48.97 -21.21
C MET A 93 1.92 50.07 -20.83
N PRO A 94 1.92 50.57 -19.59
CA PRO A 94 2.92 51.54 -19.13
C PRO A 94 4.34 50.99 -19.12
N ALA A 95 5.32 51.86 -19.41
CA ALA A 95 6.73 51.50 -19.62
C ALA A 95 7.44 50.96 -18.38
N GLU A 96 6.94 51.26 -17.18
CA GLU A 96 7.46 50.74 -15.92
C GLU A 96 7.21 49.23 -15.72
N TYR A 97 6.22 48.67 -16.43
CA TYR A 97 5.74 47.30 -16.23
C TYR A 97 6.29 46.27 -17.24
N TYR A 98 7.14 46.69 -18.16
CA TYR A 98 7.80 45.78 -19.08
C TYR A 98 9.26 46.16 -19.34
N ASP A 99 10.05 45.19 -19.77
CA ASP A 99 11.40 45.40 -20.30
C ASP A 99 11.67 44.45 -21.47
N PHE A 100 12.43 44.91 -22.46
CA PHE A 100 12.87 44.09 -23.59
C PHE A 100 14.07 44.75 -24.28
N PRO A 101 14.97 43.95 -24.90
CA PRO A 101 16.08 44.52 -25.65
C PRO A 101 15.55 45.24 -26.91
N SER A 102 15.80 46.55 -27.00
CA SER A 102 15.41 47.38 -28.16
C SER A 102 16.16 47.01 -29.46
N THR A 103 17.19 46.18 -29.37
CA THR A 103 17.97 45.71 -30.52
C THR A 103 18.29 44.23 -30.36
N ILE A 104 18.00 43.45 -31.39
CA ILE A 104 18.29 42.01 -31.47
C ILE A 104 19.07 41.73 -32.75
N LYS A 105 20.02 40.81 -32.65
CA LYS A 105 20.88 40.40 -33.76
C LYS A 105 20.48 39.02 -34.26
N LEU A 106 20.16 38.91 -35.55
CA LEU A 106 19.91 37.64 -36.23
C LEU A 106 21.14 37.29 -37.10
N ASP A 107 21.87 36.25 -36.70
CA ASP A 107 23.14 35.88 -37.34
C ASP A 107 22.96 35.30 -38.75
N LYS A 108 24.05 35.21 -39.53
CA LYS A 108 24.05 34.88 -40.98
C LYS A 108 23.36 33.56 -41.32
N THR A 109 23.47 32.58 -40.42
CA THR A 109 23.03 31.20 -40.61
C THR A 109 21.71 30.91 -39.92
N ASP A 110 21.30 31.74 -38.98
CA ASP A 110 20.22 31.43 -38.06
C ASP A 110 18.89 31.76 -38.71
N LYS A 111 17.89 30.92 -38.51
CA LYS A 111 16.54 31.17 -39.08
C LYS A 111 15.64 31.91 -38.12
N GLU A 112 16.05 32.03 -36.87
CA GLU A 112 15.26 32.48 -35.75
C GLU A 112 16.16 33.09 -34.69
N VAL A 113 15.63 34.08 -33.97
CA VAL A 113 16.24 34.66 -32.78
C VAL A 113 15.15 34.96 -31.75
N GLU A 114 15.48 34.74 -30.48
CA GLU A 114 14.60 34.97 -29.35
C GLU A 114 14.62 36.45 -28.93
N LEU A 115 13.45 37.08 -28.82
CA LEU A 115 13.23 38.36 -28.15
C LEU A 115 12.60 38.08 -26.78
N PRO A 116 13.37 38.13 -25.68
CA PRO A 116 12.81 38.04 -24.35
C PRO A 116 12.07 39.35 -24.01
N VAL A 117 10.84 39.21 -23.54
CA VAL A 117 10.01 40.33 -23.06
C VAL A 117 9.65 40.02 -21.61
N VAL A 118 10.14 40.84 -20.69
CA VAL A 118 9.82 40.75 -19.28
C VAL A 118 8.58 41.60 -19.02
N ILE A 119 7.58 41.03 -18.37
CA ILE A 119 6.41 41.72 -17.82
C ILE A 119 6.56 41.72 -16.29
N LYS A 120 6.00 42.71 -15.59
CA LYS A 120 5.96 42.76 -14.11
C LYS A 120 4.55 42.52 -13.57
N PRO A 121 4.09 41.26 -13.44
CA PRO A 121 2.70 40.95 -13.12
C PRO A 121 2.24 41.54 -11.80
N ARG A 122 3.07 41.45 -10.74
CA ARG A 122 2.73 41.95 -9.40
C ARG A 122 2.48 43.45 -9.39
N GLU A 123 3.36 44.22 -10.02
CA GLU A 123 3.20 45.67 -10.10
C GLU A 123 2.00 46.06 -10.97
N LEU A 124 1.79 45.36 -12.10
CA LEU A 124 0.68 45.62 -13.01
C LEU A 124 -0.68 45.31 -12.34
N ALA A 125 -0.75 44.24 -11.56
CA ALA A 125 -1.94 43.81 -10.83
C ALA A 125 -2.26 44.67 -9.60
N ALA A 126 -1.34 45.52 -9.12
CA ALA A 126 -1.54 46.36 -7.94
C ALA A 126 -2.74 47.32 -8.06
N ASN A 127 -3.13 47.68 -9.28
CA ASN A 127 -4.31 48.51 -9.58
C ASN A 127 -5.56 47.70 -9.96
N GLY A 128 -5.55 46.39 -9.68
CA GLY A 128 -6.63 45.45 -9.99
C GLY A 128 -6.36 44.61 -11.24
N ILE A 129 -6.66 43.32 -11.17
CA ILE A 129 -6.37 42.35 -12.23
C ILE A 129 -7.14 42.62 -13.51
N SER A 130 -8.41 43.05 -13.42
CA SER A 130 -9.18 43.45 -14.60
C SER A 130 -8.54 44.64 -15.32
N THR A 131 -7.91 45.56 -14.58
CA THR A 131 -7.15 46.68 -15.15
C THR A 131 -5.88 46.16 -15.81
N ALA A 132 -5.14 45.28 -15.13
CA ALA A 132 -3.91 44.68 -15.64
C ALA A 132 -4.12 43.94 -16.98
N ASN A 133 -5.16 43.12 -17.05
CA ASN A 133 -5.52 42.33 -18.24
C ASN A 133 -6.13 43.16 -19.37
N ASN A 134 -6.27 44.47 -19.20
CA ASN A 134 -6.69 45.39 -20.25
C ASN A 134 -5.50 46.11 -20.92
N TYR A 135 -4.27 45.93 -20.42
CA TYR A 135 -3.08 46.53 -21.00
C TYR A 135 -2.49 45.68 -22.12
N VAL A 136 -1.99 46.33 -23.17
CA VAL A 136 -1.38 45.68 -24.34
C VAL A 136 -0.04 46.34 -24.64
N LEU A 137 0.98 45.52 -24.91
CA LEU A 137 2.29 45.93 -25.38
C LEU A 137 2.39 45.67 -26.90
N PRO A 138 2.21 46.69 -27.75
CA PRO A 138 2.34 46.57 -29.20
C PRO A 138 3.81 46.66 -29.62
N LEU A 139 4.41 45.55 -30.05
CA LEU A 139 5.79 45.52 -30.55
C LEU A 139 5.83 45.46 -32.07
N SER A 140 6.74 46.22 -32.67
CA SER A 140 6.98 46.24 -34.11
C SER A 140 8.47 46.23 -34.44
N LEU A 141 8.78 45.73 -35.64
CA LEU A 141 10.12 45.85 -36.24
C LEU A 141 10.28 47.24 -36.85
N ASN A 142 10.82 48.18 -36.07
CA ASN A 142 10.93 49.59 -36.44
C ASN A 142 12.01 49.87 -37.49
N ALA A 143 13.14 49.17 -37.41
CA ALA A 143 14.26 49.36 -38.33
C ALA A 143 15.12 48.11 -38.45
N SER A 144 15.93 48.08 -39.50
CA SER A 144 16.87 47.00 -39.80
C SER A 144 18.16 47.58 -40.41
N SER A 145 19.31 46.95 -40.15
CA SER A 145 20.60 47.35 -40.73
C SER A 145 20.68 47.18 -42.26
N VAL A 146 19.75 46.42 -42.85
CA VAL A 146 19.56 46.30 -44.31
C VAL A 146 18.08 46.42 -44.67
N GLU A 147 17.77 46.77 -45.92
CA GLU A 147 16.39 46.83 -46.42
C GLU A 147 15.73 45.43 -46.38
N VAL A 148 14.57 45.33 -45.74
CA VAL A 148 13.80 44.08 -45.56
C VAL A 148 12.52 44.09 -46.40
N GLU A 149 11.93 42.92 -46.64
CA GLU A 149 10.60 42.80 -47.22
C GLU A 149 9.55 43.37 -46.26
N ASP A 150 8.61 44.13 -46.82
CA ASP A 150 7.43 44.56 -46.08
C ASP A 150 6.48 43.37 -45.91
N LYS A 151 6.36 42.91 -44.66
CA LYS A 151 5.49 41.79 -44.27
C LYS A 151 4.21 42.26 -43.57
N GLY A 152 3.94 43.56 -43.55
CA GLY A 152 2.75 44.14 -42.93
C GLY A 152 2.55 43.64 -41.50
N SER A 153 1.37 43.09 -41.21
CA SER A 153 0.99 42.60 -39.89
C SER A 153 1.86 41.46 -39.34
N ALA A 154 2.67 40.79 -40.17
CA ALA A 154 3.59 39.75 -39.69
C ALA A 154 4.89 40.33 -39.09
N ALA A 155 5.16 41.62 -39.27
CA ALA A 155 6.26 42.34 -38.62
C ALA A 155 5.86 42.96 -37.26
N GLN A 156 4.71 42.55 -36.72
CA GLN A 156 4.06 43.16 -35.57
C GLN A 156 3.43 42.11 -34.64
N VAL A 157 3.43 42.38 -33.34
CA VAL A 157 2.76 41.56 -32.32
C VAL A 157 2.14 42.43 -31.23
N LEU A 158 0.94 42.07 -30.77
CA LEU A 158 0.25 42.72 -29.65
C LEU A 158 0.27 41.75 -28.47
N LEU A 159 1.12 42.01 -27.47
CA LEU A 159 1.20 41.16 -26.27
C LEU A 159 0.19 41.64 -25.22
N ILE A 160 -0.74 40.78 -24.83
CA ILE A 160 -1.71 41.04 -23.77
C ILE A 160 -1.47 40.08 -22.60
N PRO A 161 -1.33 40.54 -21.35
CA PRO A 161 -1.20 39.65 -20.22
C PRO A 161 -2.57 39.07 -19.86
N ASN A 162 -2.57 37.82 -19.41
CA ASN A 162 -3.65 37.17 -18.71
C ASN A 162 -3.14 36.82 -17.30
N ILE A 163 -3.16 37.84 -16.44
CA ILE A 163 -2.82 37.74 -15.03
C ILE A 163 -3.99 37.11 -14.28
N VAL A 164 -3.72 36.08 -13.49
CA VAL A 164 -4.68 35.47 -12.59
C VAL A 164 -4.22 35.55 -11.13
N GLU A 165 -5.18 35.44 -10.20
CA GLU A 165 -4.89 35.42 -8.76
C GLU A 165 -4.21 34.11 -8.35
N PRO A 166 -3.29 34.16 -7.37
CA PRO A 166 -2.74 32.96 -6.76
C PRO A 166 -3.87 32.21 -6.04
N THR A 167 -4.14 31.00 -6.50
CA THR A 167 -5.31 30.23 -6.09
C THR A 167 -4.89 28.85 -5.63
N PHE A 168 -5.43 28.42 -4.49
CA PHE A 168 -5.46 27.02 -4.07
C PHE A 168 -6.80 26.39 -4.41
N THR A 169 -6.76 25.19 -4.98
CA THR A 169 -7.93 24.35 -5.21
C THR A 169 -7.85 23.14 -4.30
N VAL A 170 -8.71 23.08 -3.29
CA VAL A 170 -8.73 21.98 -2.30
C VAL A 170 -9.27 20.71 -2.95
N LYS A 171 -8.56 19.60 -2.79
CA LYS A 171 -8.99 18.28 -3.23
C LYS A 171 -9.81 17.63 -2.11
N VAL A 172 -11.13 17.75 -2.24
CA VAL A 172 -12.07 17.10 -1.30
C VAL A 172 -12.01 15.57 -1.53
N PRO A 173 -11.78 14.77 -0.46
CA PRO A 173 -11.76 13.32 -0.57
C PRO A 173 -13.15 12.77 -0.92
N GLU A 174 -13.21 11.63 -1.62
CA GLU A 174 -14.48 10.98 -1.98
C GLU A 174 -15.21 10.42 -0.74
N GLU A 175 -14.45 10.01 0.27
CA GLU A 175 -14.96 9.52 1.56
C GLU A 175 -14.48 10.44 2.69
N ASN A 176 -15.36 10.64 3.68
CA ASN A 176 -15.02 11.38 4.88
C ASN A 176 -14.01 10.59 5.72
N PHE A 177 -13.13 11.30 6.42
CA PHE A 177 -12.24 10.67 7.37
C PHE A 177 -13.03 10.23 8.61
N SER A 178 -12.70 9.06 9.17
CA SER A 178 -13.28 8.58 10.42
C SER A 178 -12.15 8.11 11.33
N LEU A 179 -12.01 8.77 12.48
CA LEU A 179 -10.98 8.51 13.46
C LEU A 179 -11.60 7.94 14.73
N SER A 180 -11.01 6.87 15.24
CA SER A 180 -11.47 6.18 16.45
C SER A 180 -10.36 6.25 17.50
N PHE A 181 -10.66 6.87 18.64
CA PHE A 181 -9.74 6.97 19.76
C PHE A 181 -10.18 6.06 20.89
N ILE A 182 -9.24 5.72 21.76
CA ILE A 182 -9.52 5.01 23.00
C ILE A 182 -9.45 6.00 24.16
N ARG A 183 -10.47 5.98 25.02
CA ARG A 183 -10.54 6.80 26.23
C ARG A 183 -9.30 6.60 27.10
N ASP A 184 -8.72 7.72 27.54
CA ASP A 184 -7.52 7.81 28.38
C ASP A 184 -6.22 7.26 27.75
N VAL A 185 -6.25 6.87 26.47
CA VAL A 185 -5.05 6.47 25.71
C VAL A 185 -4.58 7.65 24.84
N LEU A 186 -3.38 8.13 25.14
CA LEU A 186 -2.78 9.29 24.48
C LEU A 186 -2.03 8.91 23.21
N LEU A 187 -2.74 8.38 22.21
CA LEU A 187 -2.19 8.06 20.89
C LEU A 187 -2.70 9.05 19.83
N PRO A 188 -1.88 10.02 19.37
CA PRO A 188 -2.29 10.96 18.33
C PRO A 188 -2.54 10.29 16.99
N GLN A 189 -3.53 10.77 16.23
CA GLN A 189 -3.77 10.37 14.84
C GLN A 189 -3.63 11.58 13.92
N THR A 190 -3.29 11.36 12.65
CA THR A 190 -3.08 12.45 11.69
C THR A 190 -3.87 12.20 10.41
N VAL A 191 -4.48 13.25 9.87
CA VAL A 191 -5.12 13.28 8.55
C VAL A 191 -4.31 14.20 7.64
N GLU A 192 -4.07 13.78 6.40
CA GLU A 192 -3.47 14.62 5.37
C GLU A 192 -4.55 15.14 4.40
N ILE A 193 -4.48 16.43 4.11
CA ILE A 193 -5.35 17.11 3.14
C ILE A 193 -4.48 17.66 2.01
N GLU A 194 -4.94 17.43 0.77
CA GLU A 194 -4.27 17.90 -0.44
C GLU A 194 -5.01 19.08 -1.08
N ALA A 195 -4.26 20.00 -1.64
CA ALA A 195 -4.74 21.04 -2.55
C ALA A 195 -3.75 21.21 -3.71
N THR A 196 -4.18 21.85 -4.79
CA THR A 196 -3.30 22.24 -5.90
C THR A 196 -3.19 23.75 -5.99
N SER A 197 -1.99 24.28 -6.21
CA SER A 197 -1.78 25.71 -6.50
C SER A 197 -1.66 25.97 -8.01
N ASN A 198 -1.87 27.21 -8.44
CA ASN A 198 -1.48 27.69 -9.78
C ASN A 198 -0.13 28.45 -9.77
N PHE A 199 0.62 28.39 -8.68
CA PHE A 199 1.88 29.13 -8.48
C PHE A 199 2.90 28.31 -7.68
N THR A 200 4.18 28.70 -7.76
CA THR A 200 5.31 27.90 -7.24
C THR A 200 5.86 28.34 -5.89
N THR A 201 5.47 29.51 -5.39
CA THR A 201 6.02 30.12 -4.16
C THR A 201 4.92 30.50 -3.17
N ILE A 202 5.03 30.01 -1.93
CA ILE A 202 4.04 30.24 -0.85
C ILE A 202 4.69 30.96 0.34
N ASP A 203 3.96 31.90 0.94
CA ASP A 203 4.23 32.42 2.27
C ASP A 203 3.59 31.46 3.30
N ALA A 204 4.39 30.51 3.78
CA ALA A 204 3.96 29.51 4.75
C ALA A 204 3.48 30.22 6.03
N GLY A 205 2.24 29.95 6.45
CA GLY A 205 1.56 30.65 7.55
C GLY A 205 0.50 31.66 7.10
N LYS A 206 0.33 31.89 5.79
CA LYS A 206 -0.80 32.66 5.23
C LYS A 206 -1.94 31.79 4.71
N VAL A 207 -1.82 30.49 4.85
CA VAL A 207 -2.84 29.49 4.49
C VAL A 207 -2.99 28.54 5.66
N THR A 208 -4.21 28.26 6.05
CA THR A 208 -4.54 27.26 7.07
C THR A 208 -5.89 26.62 6.76
N TYR A 209 -6.29 25.64 7.57
CA TYR A 209 -7.66 25.14 7.62
C TYR A 209 -8.33 25.60 8.92
N GLU A 210 -9.58 26.00 8.81
CA GLU A 210 -10.42 26.43 9.92
C GLU A 210 -11.66 25.53 10.02
N ALA A 211 -12.21 25.44 11.23
CA ALA A 211 -13.46 24.72 11.46
C ALA A 211 -14.65 25.58 11.02
N ASP A 212 -15.49 25.05 10.13
CA ASP A 212 -16.75 25.69 9.74
C ASP A 212 -17.93 25.18 10.58
N ALA A 213 -18.14 25.80 11.73
CA ALA A 213 -19.19 25.42 12.66
C ALA A 213 -20.60 25.38 12.03
N ALA A 214 -20.88 26.21 11.02
CA ALA A 214 -22.19 26.24 10.37
C ALA A 214 -22.47 24.94 9.59
N SER A 215 -21.44 24.33 9.02
CA SER A 215 -21.54 23.11 8.22
C SER A 215 -21.90 21.86 9.03
N VAL A 216 -21.74 21.88 10.36
CA VAL A 216 -22.19 20.77 11.22
C VAL A 216 -23.70 20.57 11.11
N SER A 217 -24.47 21.66 11.18
CA SER A 217 -25.93 21.59 11.08
C SER A 217 -26.40 21.09 9.70
N VAL A 218 -25.74 21.52 8.63
CA VAL A 218 -26.01 21.09 7.25
C VAL A 218 -25.73 19.59 7.10
N TYR A 219 -24.59 19.14 7.62
CA TYR A 219 -24.21 17.72 7.57
C TYR A 219 -25.20 16.85 8.34
N ASN A 220 -25.57 17.26 9.55
CA ASN A 220 -26.51 16.54 10.40
C ASN A 220 -27.89 16.39 9.73
N GLU A 221 -28.43 17.47 9.17
CA GLU A 221 -29.71 17.45 8.45
C GLU A 221 -29.66 16.54 7.21
N ALA A 222 -28.58 16.61 6.42
CA ALA A 222 -28.43 15.82 5.22
C ALA A 222 -28.31 14.31 5.48
N ASN A 223 -27.72 13.92 6.62
CA ASN A 223 -27.44 12.52 6.96
C ASN A 223 -28.38 11.93 8.02
N GLY A 224 -29.26 12.72 8.63
CA GLY A 224 -30.16 12.27 9.70
C GLY A 224 -29.42 11.86 10.98
N VAL A 225 -28.32 12.55 11.28
CA VAL A 225 -27.46 12.33 12.44
C VAL A 225 -27.44 13.58 13.33
N ASP A 226 -26.85 13.49 14.52
CA ASP A 226 -26.79 14.58 15.50
C ASP A 226 -25.37 14.70 16.09
N TYR A 227 -24.39 14.98 15.24
CA TYR A 227 -23.00 15.12 15.66
C TYR A 227 -22.72 16.52 16.21
N GLN A 228 -21.81 16.59 17.19
CA GLN A 228 -21.33 17.85 17.77
C GLN A 228 -20.05 18.32 17.09
N LEU A 229 -19.78 19.63 17.10
CA LEU A 229 -18.53 20.17 16.58
C LEU A 229 -17.36 19.71 17.47
N LEU A 230 -16.30 19.18 16.86
CA LEU A 230 -15.07 18.86 17.60
C LEU A 230 -14.40 20.15 18.12
N SER A 231 -14.12 20.20 19.42
CA SER A 231 -13.41 21.33 20.05
C SER A 231 -11.99 21.49 19.51
N SER A 232 -11.54 22.74 19.36
CA SER A 232 -10.19 23.07 18.88
C SER A 232 -9.06 22.66 19.82
N GLU A 233 -9.37 22.25 21.05
CA GLU A 233 -8.35 21.71 21.98
C GLU A 233 -7.90 20.29 21.61
N TYR A 234 -8.69 19.56 20.81
CA TYR A 234 -8.43 18.17 20.44
C TYR A 234 -7.76 18.00 19.08
N TYR A 235 -7.47 19.08 18.36
CA TYR A 235 -6.74 19.00 17.10
C TYR A 235 -5.83 20.21 16.87
N THR A 236 -4.77 20.00 16.10
CA THR A 236 -3.83 21.03 15.66
C THR A 236 -3.69 20.94 14.14
N VAL A 237 -3.94 22.05 13.45
CA VAL A 237 -3.63 22.17 12.01
C VAL A 237 -2.16 22.57 11.89
N ASN A 238 -1.37 21.72 11.24
CA ASN A 238 0.06 21.96 11.06
C ASN A 238 0.30 22.84 9.82
N ASP A 239 1.50 23.42 9.73
CA ASP A 239 1.91 24.16 8.54
C ASP A 239 1.95 23.23 7.32
N GLY A 240 1.32 23.64 6.23
CA GLY A 240 1.36 22.89 4.98
C GLY A 240 2.63 23.15 4.15
N VAL A 241 2.94 22.21 3.27
CA VAL A 241 4.12 22.20 2.41
C VAL A 241 3.70 22.18 0.95
N LEU A 242 4.22 23.12 0.15
CA LEU A 242 4.03 23.16 -1.30
C LEU A 242 5.20 22.47 -2.01
N ASP A 243 4.89 21.49 -2.85
CA ASP A 243 5.81 20.95 -3.84
C ASP A 243 5.73 21.80 -5.11
N SER A 244 6.78 22.58 -5.38
CA SER A 244 6.86 23.48 -6.53
C SER A 244 6.99 22.76 -7.89
N GLU A 245 7.33 21.46 -7.91
CA GLU A 245 7.40 20.69 -9.17
C GLU A 245 6.02 20.19 -9.58
N THR A 246 5.24 19.74 -8.60
CA THR A 246 3.91 19.13 -8.84
C THR A 246 2.74 20.10 -8.60
N MET A 247 3.01 21.28 -8.04
CA MET A 247 2.02 22.24 -7.55
C MET A 247 1.08 21.65 -6.48
N ASN A 248 1.49 20.57 -5.82
CA ASN A 248 0.71 19.92 -4.76
C ASN A 248 1.05 20.55 -3.41
N TYR A 249 0.02 20.99 -2.70
CA TYR A 249 0.10 21.50 -1.34
C TYR A 249 -0.51 20.51 -0.36
N LYS A 250 0.27 20.08 0.63
CA LYS A 250 -0.16 19.12 1.65
C LYS A 250 -0.19 19.77 3.01
N THR A 251 -1.30 19.60 3.73
CA THR A 251 -1.45 20.03 5.12
C THR A 251 -1.82 18.83 5.97
N SER A 252 -1.18 18.66 7.12
CA SER A 252 -1.52 17.61 8.07
C SER A 252 -2.28 18.19 9.28
N ILE A 253 -3.24 17.43 9.79
CA ILE A 253 -4.01 17.80 10.98
C ILE A 253 -3.83 16.68 11.99
N THR A 254 -3.30 17.02 13.15
CA THR A 254 -3.03 16.07 14.24
C THR A 254 -4.15 16.14 15.27
N PHE A 255 -4.68 14.99 15.65
CA PHE A 255 -5.81 14.82 16.55
C PHE A 255 -5.36 14.14 17.85
N ASN A 256 -5.70 14.73 18.99
CA ASN A 256 -5.37 14.28 20.34
C ASN A 256 -6.66 14.11 21.17
N CYS A 257 -7.47 13.12 20.80
CA CYS A 257 -8.85 13.00 21.27
C CYS A 257 -9.05 11.99 22.43
N GLY A 258 -7.99 11.34 22.91
CA GLY A 258 -8.09 10.33 23.98
C GLY A 258 -8.64 10.84 25.33
N ASN A 259 -8.48 12.14 25.60
CA ASN A 259 -8.95 12.80 26.84
C ASN A 259 -10.30 13.53 26.66
N MET A 260 -11.09 13.15 25.66
CA MET A 260 -12.41 13.75 25.49
C MET A 260 -13.37 13.32 26.60
N ASP A 261 -14.17 14.25 27.11
CA ASP A 261 -15.10 13.97 28.22
C ASP A 261 -16.38 13.25 27.78
N SER A 262 -16.75 13.32 26.49
CA SER A 262 -17.97 12.70 25.94
C SER A 262 -17.66 11.50 25.05
N ASP A 263 -18.56 10.50 25.07
CA ASP A 263 -18.59 9.37 24.14
C ASP A 263 -19.42 9.66 22.87
N ASP A 264 -19.91 10.90 22.71
CA ASP A 264 -20.61 11.33 21.50
C ASP A 264 -19.70 11.24 20.26
N ILE A 265 -20.31 11.15 19.08
CA ILE A 265 -19.58 11.28 17.81
C ILE A 265 -19.48 12.76 17.46
N PHE A 266 -18.25 13.22 17.22
CA PHE A 266 -17.93 14.58 16.86
C PHE A 266 -17.60 14.70 15.37
N LEU A 267 -17.86 15.88 14.82
CA LEU A 267 -17.62 16.23 13.43
C LEU A 267 -16.72 17.47 13.38
N LEU A 268 -15.66 17.41 12.58
CA LEU A 268 -14.82 18.55 12.24
C LEU A 268 -14.92 18.85 10.75
N PRO A 269 -15.76 19.82 10.33
CA PRO A 269 -15.77 20.35 8.97
C PRO A 269 -14.64 21.35 8.77
N LEU A 270 -13.76 21.09 7.81
CA LEU A 270 -12.57 21.89 7.53
C LEU A 270 -12.69 22.65 6.23
N VAL A 271 -12.43 23.97 6.30
CA VAL A 271 -12.39 24.87 5.14
C VAL A 271 -11.05 25.59 5.09
N MET A 272 -10.43 25.65 3.92
CA MET A 272 -9.18 26.40 3.73
C MET A 272 -9.44 27.90 3.85
N SER A 273 -8.58 28.59 4.59
CA SER A 273 -8.64 30.02 4.87
C SER A 273 -7.31 30.69 4.52
N SER A 274 -7.37 31.83 3.84
CA SER A 274 -6.23 32.67 3.52
C SER A 274 -6.62 34.14 3.32
N ASP A 275 -5.81 35.05 3.85
CA ASP A 275 -5.96 36.50 3.63
C ASP A 275 -5.23 36.99 2.35
N VAL A 276 -4.39 36.14 1.74
CA VAL A 276 -3.48 36.51 0.65
C VAL A 276 -3.81 35.77 -0.65
N TYR A 277 -4.31 34.55 -0.53
CA TYR A 277 -4.56 33.67 -1.66
C TYR A 277 -6.05 33.41 -1.83
N GLN A 278 -6.48 33.21 -3.06
CA GLN A 278 -7.83 32.71 -3.31
C GLN A 278 -7.91 31.23 -2.94
N THR A 279 -9.01 30.84 -2.30
CA THR A 279 -9.26 29.46 -1.91
C THR A 279 -10.51 28.96 -2.63
N GLN A 280 -10.36 27.92 -3.45
CA GLN A 280 -11.46 27.23 -4.09
C GLN A 280 -11.67 25.87 -3.42
N GLN A 281 -12.78 25.76 -2.71
CA GLN A 281 -13.20 24.53 -2.06
C GLN A 281 -14.70 24.33 -2.27
N LYS A 282 -15.06 23.22 -2.91
CA LYS A 282 -16.45 22.94 -3.30
C LYS A 282 -17.35 22.70 -2.09
N GLU A 283 -16.83 21.99 -1.09
CA GLU A 283 -17.51 21.63 0.15
C GLU A 283 -16.49 21.40 1.28
N PRO A 284 -16.87 21.53 2.56
CA PRO A 284 -15.99 21.23 3.68
C PRO A 284 -15.46 19.80 3.63
N ILE A 285 -14.23 19.60 4.12
CA ILE A 285 -13.69 18.26 4.36
C ILE A 285 -14.14 17.84 5.76
N TYR A 286 -14.86 16.73 5.87
CA TYR A 286 -15.37 16.26 7.15
C TYR A 286 -14.46 15.19 7.76
N VAL A 287 -14.12 15.37 9.03
CA VAL A 287 -13.48 14.36 9.87
C VAL A 287 -14.43 13.98 10.99
N LEU A 288 -14.89 12.73 11.00
CA LEU A 288 -15.62 12.15 12.13
C LEU A 288 -14.63 11.67 13.18
N VAL A 289 -14.92 11.97 14.44
CA VAL A 289 -14.11 11.55 15.57
C VAL A 289 -15.02 10.90 16.60
N GLN A 290 -14.67 9.68 17.02
CA GLN A 290 -15.37 8.95 18.06
C GLN A 290 -14.40 8.47 19.13
N LEU A 291 -14.86 8.51 20.38
CA LEU A 291 -14.16 7.94 21.51
C LEU A 291 -14.78 6.59 21.85
N ASN A 292 -13.95 5.57 21.98
CA ASN A 292 -14.35 4.22 22.33
C ASN A 292 -13.68 3.78 23.63
N THR A 293 -14.24 2.78 24.28
CA THR A 293 -13.56 2.06 25.35
C THR A 293 -12.60 1.03 24.75
N LEU A 294 -11.44 0.81 25.38
CA LEU A 294 -10.55 -0.28 25.00
C LEU A 294 -11.28 -1.60 25.23
N LYS A 295 -11.37 -2.42 24.21
CA LYS A 295 -11.97 -3.76 24.30
C LYS A 295 -10.92 -4.81 24.05
N MET A 296 -10.92 -5.86 24.87
CA MET A 296 -10.05 -7.02 24.71
C MET A 296 -10.84 -8.32 24.73
N TRP A 297 -10.42 -9.29 23.91
CA TRP A 297 -11.06 -10.59 23.83
C TRP A 297 -10.08 -11.71 23.49
N VAL A 298 -10.49 -12.94 23.80
CA VAL A 298 -9.77 -14.16 23.38
C VAL A 298 -10.34 -14.62 22.05
N ALA A 299 -9.49 -14.82 21.04
CA ALA A 299 -9.92 -15.30 19.73
C ALA A 299 -10.44 -16.75 19.84
N GLY A 300 -11.60 -17.02 19.24
CA GLY A 300 -12.25 -18.34 19.33
C GLY A 300 -12.81 -18.65 20.73
N ALA A 301 -13.05 -17.63 21.55
CA ALA A 301 -13.70 -17.79 22.84
C ALA A 301 -15.00 -18.60 22.76
N GLU A 302 -15.31 -19.27 23.87
CA GLU A 302 -16.43 -20.21 24.04
C GLU A 302 -16.35 -21.49 23.17
N GLN A 303 -15.39 -21.59 22.25
CA GLN A 303 -15.16 -22.82 21.49
C GLN A 303 -14.34 -23.83 22.31
N VAL A 304 -14.57 -25.11 22.02
CA VAL A 304 -13.72 -26.20 22.48
C VAL A 304 -12.67 -26.50 21.41
N VAL A 305 -11.41 -26.29 21.76
CA VAL A 305 -10.26 -26.63 20.91
C VAL A 305 -9.71 -27.98 21.35
N VAL A 306 -9.73 -28.97 20.45
CA VAL A 306 -9.10 -30.28 20.71
C VAL A 306 -7.59 -30.16 20.52
N ASN A 307 -6.82 -30.33 21.59
CA ASN A 307 -5.37 -30.31 21.55
C ASN A 307 -4.80 -31.72 21.64
N LYS A 308 -4.11 -32.17 20.57
CA LYS A 308 -3.55 -33.52 20.47
C LYS A 308 -2.05 -33.60 20.73
N THR A 309 -1.35 -32.48 20.60
CA THR A 309 0.12 -32.40 20.62
C THR A 309 0.67 -32.07 22.00
N GLY A 310 -0.17 -31.51 22.88
CA GLY A 310 0.22 -30.93 24.15
C GLY A 310 0.64 -29.46 24.04
N ASN A 311 0.99 -28.97 22.85
CA ASN A 311 1.41 -27.58 22.63
C ASN A 311 0.32 -26.80 21.88
N GLY A 312 0.11 -25.54 22.22
CA GLY A 312 -0.83 -24.69 21.48
C GLY A 312 -0.55 -23.21 21.65
N LYS A 313 -1.27 -22.40 20.87
CA LYS A 313 -1.25 -20.94 20.95
C LYS A 313 -2.67 -20.42 20.90
N ILE A 314 -2.96 -19.43 21.73
CA ILE A 314 -4.24 -18.71 21.78
C ILE A 314 -3.98 -17.26 21.43
N SER A 315 -4.72 -16.73 20.46
CA SER A 315 -4.67 -15.33 20.13
C SER A 315 -5.54 -14.52 21.09
N VAL A 316 -5.00 -13.40 21.58
CA VAL A 316 -5.71 -12.39 22.36
C VAL A 316 -5.59 -11.07 21.60
N ALA A 317 -6.70 -10.37 21.43
CA ALA A 317 -6.77 -9.18 20.58
C ALA A 317 -7.46 -8.01 21.27
N MET A 318 -7.23 -6.82 20.72
CA MET A 318 -7.86 -5.56 21.13
C MET A 318 -8.45 -4.78 19.95
N ASN A 319 -9.39 -3.87 20.20
CA ASN A 319 -10.10 -3.12 19.16
C ASN A 319 -9.33 -1.92 18.58
N ALA A 320 -8.26 -1.47 19.23
CA ALA A 320 -7.41 -0.40 18.73
C ALA A 320 -6.01 -0.49 19.35
N PRO A 321 -4.97 0.01 18.67
CA PRO A 321 -3.61 0.04 19.22
C PRO A 321 -3.49 1.06 20.36
N ILE A 322 -2.54 0.83 21.25
CA ILE A 322 -2.19 1.72 22.36
C ILE A 322 -0.70 2.11 22.33
N SER A 323 -0.34 3.16 23.07
CA SER A 323 1.03 3.72 23.10
C SER A 323 2.05 2.89 23.88
N ASP A 324 1.58 2.05 24.81
CA ASP A 324 2.40 1.24 25.71
C ASP A 324 2.14 -0.25 25.48
N ASN A 325 3.01 -1.12 26.00
CA ASN A 325 2.75 -2.56 25.92
C ASN A 325 1.58 -2.93 26.86
N GLN A 326 0.65 -3.76 26.39
CA GLN A 326 -0.43 -4.33 27.18
C GLN A 326 -0.07 -5.76 27.64
N PRO A 327 0.21 -6.00 28.93
CA PRO A 327 0.38 -7.35 29.46
C PRO A 327 -0.83 -8.24 29.15
N VAL A 328 -0.57 -9.48 28.75
CA VAL A 328 -1.59 -10.50 28.50
C VAL A 328 -1.22 -11.77 29.25
N LYS A 329 -2.14 -12.20 30.11
CA LYS A 329 -1.99 -13.41 30.91
C LYS A 329 -3.28 -14.20 30.86
N LEU A 330 -3.18 -15.48 30.49
CA LEU A 330 -4.28 -16.43 30.57
C LEU A 330 -4.03 -17.37 31.76
N THR A 331 -5.08 -17.68 32.51
CA THR A 331 -5.01 -18.55 33.69
C THR A 331 -6.00 -19.71 33.56
N VAL A 332 -5.66 -20.86 34.15
CA VAL A 332 -6.56 -22.01 34.18
C VAL A 332 -7.65 -21.78 35.21
N ASP A 333 -8.92 -21.81 34.78
CA ASP A 333 -10.09 -21.65 35.67
C ASP A 333 -11.07 -22.81 35.52
N ASN A 334 -10.79 -23.91 36.21
CA ASN A 334 -11.63 -25.10 36.17
C ASN A 334 -13.01 -24.93 36.83
N SER A 335 -13.27 -23.83 37.53
CA SER A 335 -14.60 -23.57 38.11
C SER A 335 -15.68 -23.38 37.03
N LEU A 336 -15.26 -23.06 35.80
CA LEU A 336 -16.14 -22.81 34.65
C LEU A 336 -16.68 -24.10 33.99
N ILE A 337 -16.06 -25.25 34.25
CA ILE A 337 -16.36 -26.50 33.54
C ILE A 337 -17.76 -27.04 33.90
N GLU A 338 -18.19 -26.89 35.16
CA GLU A 338 -19.53 -27.33 35.60
C GLU A 338 -20.65 -26.56 34.90
N SER A 339 -20.50 -25.24 34.82
CA SER A 339 -21.43 -24.36 34.10
C SER A 339 -21.45 -24.69 32.61
N TYR A 340 -20.28 -24.85 31.98
CA TYR A 340 -20.16 -25.23 30.57
C TYR A 340 -20.87 -26.56 30.27
N ASN A 341 -20.67 -27.57 31.13
CA ASN A 341 -21.33 -28.87 31.00
C ASN A 341 -22.86 -28.75 31.09
N THR A 342 -23.35 -27.95 32.04
CA THR A 342 -24.78 -27.73 32.26
C THR A 342 -25.43 -27.05 31.07
N GLU A 343 -24.79 -26.00 30.54
CA GLU A 343 -25.31 -25.21 29.42
C GLU A 343 -25.30 -25.99 28.10
N ASN A 344 -24.26 -26.79 27.86
CA ASN A 344 -24.06 -27.49 26.59
C ASN A 344 -24.55 -28.95 26.61
N GLY A 345 -25.07 -29.44 27.73
CA GLY A 345 -25.50 -30.84 27.88
C GLY A 345 -24.35 -31.84 27.74
N THR A 346 -23.15 -31.45 28.16
CA THR A 346 -21.92 -32.26 28.08
C THR A 346 -21.54 -32.80 29.46
N SER A 347 -20.47 -33.60 29.54
CA SER A 347 -20.02 -34.23 30.78
C SER A 347 -18.50 -34.29 30.83
N PHE A 348 -17.85 -33.18 30.51
CA PHE A 348 -16.40 -33.07 30.56
C PHE A 348 -15.87 -33.15 31.99
N ILE A 349 -14.70 -33.78 32.15
CA ILE A 349 -13.97 -33.92 33.40
C ILE A 349 -12.91 -32.81 33.46
N PRO A 350 -12.83 -32.01 34.54
CA PRO A 350 -11.78 -31.00 34.69
C PRO A 350 -10.38 -31.62 34.57
N PHE A 351 -9.55 -31.08 33.69
CA PHE A 351 -8.15 -31.49 33.56
C PHE A 351 -7.29 -30.85 34.66
N GLU A 352 -6.29 -31.58 35.16
CA GLU A 352 -5.47 -31.12 36.30
C GLU A 352 -4.68 -29.84 35.96
N PRO A 353 -4.92 -28.69 36.64
CA PRO A 353 -4.26 -27.43 36.32
C PRO A 353 -2.74 -27.46 36.43
N SER A 354 -2.16 -28.26 37.34
CA SER A 354 -0.69 -28.36 37.47
C SER A 354 -0.01 -28.95 36.25
N ASN A 355 -0.77 -29.61 35.36
CA ASN A 355 -0.29 -30.16 34.10
C ASN A 355 -0.40 -29.16 32.94
N VAL A 356 -0.80 -27.91 33.20
CA VAL A 356 -0.91 -26.87 32.17
C VAL A 356 0.03 -25.73 32.51
N SER A 357 0.90 -25.37 31.56
CA SER A 357 1.73 -24.17 31.63
C SER A 357 1.29 -23.19 30.54
N VAL A 358 1.29 -21.90 30.86
CA VAL A 358 0.88 -20.84 29.94
C VAL A 358 1.96 -19.76 29.97
N SER A 359 2.40 -19.29 28.80
CA SER A 359 3.36 -18.20 28.72
C SER A 359 2.71 -16.87 29.12
N THR A 360 3.53 -15.93 29.58
CA THR A 360 3.11 -14.54 29.76
C THR A 360 3.61 -13.76 28.57
N GLU A 361 2.72 -13.00 27.93
CA GLU A 361 3.03 -12.21 26.75
C GLU A 361 2.58 -10.76 26.94
N SER A 362 2.87 -9.91 25.97
CA SER A 362 2.30 -8.58 25.90
C SER A 362 1.98 -8.23 24.46
N ILE A 363 0.83 -7.61 24.22
CA ILE A 363 0.59 -6.90 22.96
C ILE A 363 1.54 -5.71 22.95
N THR A 364 2.39 -5.63 21.93
CA THR A 364 3.40 -4.57 21.83
C THR A 364 2.74 -3.25 21.46
N ALA A 365 3.29 -2.13 21.93
CA ALA A 365 2.80 -0.80 21.55
C ALA A 365 2.61 -0.68 20.02
N GLY A 366 1.46 -0.15 19.60
CA GLY A 366 1.07 -0.06 18.18
C GLY A 366 0.49 -1.32 17.56
N GLU A 367 0.63 -2.50 18.20
CA GLU A 367 0.02 -3.75 17.75
C GLU A 367 -1.36 -3.96 18.40
N MET A 368 -2.12 -4.92 17.88
CA MET A 368 -3.50 -5.20 18.35
C MET A 368 -3.72 -6.66 18.75
N GLU A 369 -2.72 -7.52 18.61
CA GLU A 369 -2.88 -8.96 18.81
C GLU A 369 -1.58 -9.59 19.33
N VAL A 370 -1.71 -10.62 20.17
CA VAL A 370 -0.59 -11.45 20.59
C VAL A 370 -1.01 -12.92 20.70
N ASN A 371 -0.09 -13.83 20.40
CA ASN A 371 -0.29 -15.27 20.56
C ASN A 371 0.33 -15.74 21.88
N VAL A 372 -0.52 -16.14 22.83
CA VAL A 372 -0.13 -16.73 24.12
C VAL A 372 0.07 -18.23 23.95
N ALA A 373 1.28 -18.73 24.21
CA ALA A 373 1.57 -20.15 24.13
C ALA A 373 1.10 -20.89 25.39
N TYR A 374 0.66 -22.13 25.23
CA TYR A 374 0.41 -23.04 26.34
C TYR A 374 0.97 -24.42 26.06
N GLN A 375 1.34 -25.14 27.12
CA GLN A 375 1.77 -26.53 27.07
C GLN A 375 0.97 -27.36 28.08
N ILE A 376 0.70 -28.60 27.71
CA ILE A 376 -0.08 -29.57 28.47
C ILE A 376 0.78 -30.82 28.67
N ASP A 377 0.99 -31.20 29.91
CA ASP A 377 1.57 -32.49 30.26
C ASP A 377 0.51 -33.59 30.09
N LEU A 378 0.55 -34.24 28.93
CA LEU A 378 -0.32 -35.35 28.59
C LEU A 378 0.14 -36.69 29.19
N THR A 379 1.26 -36.76 29.91
CA THR A 379 1.83 -38.03 30.39
C THR A 379 0.92 -38.78 31.37
N SER A 380 0.06 -38.06 32.07
CA SER A 380 -0.97 -38.60 32.96
C SER A 380 -2.18 -39.21 32.23
N MET A 381 -2.33 -38.94 30.93
CA MET A 381 -3.45 -39.41 30.13
C MET A 381 -3.12 -40.72 29.42
N SER A 382 -4.12 -41.60 29.37
CA SER A 382 -4.10 -42.77 28.49
C SER A 382 -4.14 -42.31 27.03
N PHE A 383 -3.33 -42.95 26.18
CA PHE A 383 -3.50 -42.81 24.73
C PHE A 383 -4.89 -43.30 24.35
N ASP A 384 -5.61 -42.49 23.56
CA ASP A 384 -6.96 -42.79 23.09
C ASP A 384 -7.99 -43.01 24.20
N GLY A 385 -7.78 -42.37 25.35
CA GLY A 385 -8.73 -42.39 26.46
C GLY A 385 -10.13 -41.98 26.01
N ILE A 386 -11.14 -42.62 26.61
CA ILE A 386 -12.56 -42.29 26.39
C ILE A 386 -13.02 -41.16 27.30
N GLU A 387 -12.21 -40.81 28.30
CA GLU A 387 -12.48 -39.76 29.26
C GLU A 387 -12.44 -38.38 28.58
N PRO A 388 -13.56 -37.63 28.60
CA PRO A 388 -13.64 -36.32 27.95
C PRO A 388 -13.07 -35.25 28.89
N TYR A 389 -11.75 -35.06 28.91
CA TYR A 389 -11.14 -34.00 29.74
C TYR A 389 -11.33 -32.61 29.13
N LEU A 390 -11.41 -31.57 29.98
CA LEU A 390 -11.50 -30.17 29.55
C LEU A 390 -10.85 -29.25 30.61
N PHE A 391 -10.19 -28.18 30.16
CA PHE A 391 -9.84 -27.05 31.02
C PHE A 391 -10.19 -25.73 30.32
N ALA A 392 -10.38 -24.68 31.11
CA ALA A 392 -10.69 -23.35 30.60
C ALA A 392 -9.48 -22.43 30.80
N LEU A 393 -9.09 -21.71 29.76
CA LEU A 393 -8.14 -20.60 29.84
C LEU A 393 -8.92 -19.30 29.85
N LYS A 394 -8.76 -18.52 30.92
CA LYS A 394 -9.43 -17.23 31.13
C LYS A 394 -8.42 -16.09 31.14
N LEU A 395 -8.75 -14.99 30.46
CA LEU A 395 -7.96 -13.75 30.50
C LEU A 395 -7.95 -13.16 31.92
N ASP A 396 -6.76 -12.91 32.44
CA ASP A 396 -6.53 -12.23 33.70
C ASP A 396 -6.67 -10.72 33.49
N GLU A 397 -7.65 -10.12 34.18
CA GLU A 397 -8.01 -8.72 34.01
C GLU A 397 -7.20 -7.79 34.92
N SER A 398 -6.39 -8.32 35.84
CA SER A 398 -5.72 -7.55 36.89
C SER A 398 -4.57 -6.66 36.42
N GLU A 399 -4.00 -6.95 35.25
CA GLU A 399 -2.89 -6.22 34.65
C GLU A 399 -3.32 -5.51 33.34
N LEU A 400 -4.63 -5.45 33.07
CA LEU A 400 -5.16 -4.72 31.93
C LEU A 400 -5.13 -3.22 32.19
N PHE A 401 -5.02 -2.43 31.11
CA PHE A 401 -5.14 -0.98 31.19
C PHE A 401 -6.44 -0.59 31.89
N GLU A 402 -6.41 0.45 32.72
CA GLU A 402 -7.60 0.89 33.46
C GLU A 402 -8.73 1.25 32.49
N GLY A 403 -9.96 0.82 32.81
CA GLY A 403 -11.13 1.05 31.94
C GLY A 403 -11.29 0.06 30.78
N THR A 404 -10.37 -0.90 30.60
CA THR A 404 -10.52 -1.96 29.58
C THR A 404 -11.79 -2.78 29.81
N GLN A 405 -12.61 -2.90 28.77
CA GLN A 405 -13.75 -3.80 28.72
C GLN A 405 -13.33 -5.13 28.15
N VAL A 406 -13.54 -6.19 28.91
CA VAL A 406 -13.20 -7.55 28.51
C VAL A 406 -14.47 -8.25 28.00
N GLU A 407 -14.42 -8.70 26.75
CA GLU A 407 -15.50 -9.45 26.09
C GLU A 407 -14.98 -10.85 25.75
N ASN A 408 -15.83 -11.88 25.83
CA ASN A 408 -15.51 -13.25 25.39
C ASN A 408 -14.10 -13.71 25.84
N ASN A 409 -13.91 -13.85 27.16
CA ASN A 409 -12.59 -13.94 27.78
C ASN A 409 -12.15 -15.36 28.15
N VAL A 410 -12.91 -16.37 27.75
CA VAL A 410 -12.68 -17.77 28.08
C VAL A 410 -12.60 -18.58 26.81
N ILE A 411 -11.60 -19.45 26.71
CA ILE A 411 -11.53 -20.52 25.71
C ILE A 411 -11.38 -21.87 26.39
N TYR A 412 -12.01 -22.90 25.85
CA TYR A 412 -11.98 -24.25 26.41
C TYR A 412 -11.06 -25.14 25.58
N ILE A 413 -10.18 -25.87 26.25
CA ILE A 413 -9.23 -26.78 25.60
C ILE A 413 -9.54 -28.20 26.05
N GLN A 414 -9.80 -29.08 25.08
CA GLN A 414 -9.96 -30.51 25.28
C GLN A 414 -8.63 -31.20 24.98
N PRO A 415 -7.83 -31.55 26.01
CA PRO A 415 -6.64 -32.35 25.80
C PRO A 415 -7.03 -33.76 25.34
N PHE A 416 -6.33 -34.27 24.33
CA PHE A 416 -6.56 -35.62 23.80
C PHE A 416 -5.23 -36.26 23.40
N ARG A 417 -4.76 -37.23 24.19
CA ARG A 417 -3.51 -37.92 23.90
C ARG A 417 -3.71 -39.00 22.83
N THR A 418 -2.95 -38.95 21.75
CA THR A 418 -3.00 -39.94 20.65
C THR A 418 -1.60 -40.14 20.06
N LEU A 419 -1.38 -41.28 19.38
CA LEU A 419 -0.16 -41.48 18.57
C LEU A 419 -0.26 -40.83 17.20
N ALA A 420 -1.42 -40.33 16.79
CA ALA A 420 -1.53 -39.71 15.48
C ALA A 420 -0.85 -38.34 15.46
N GLY A 421 0.09 -38.16 14.54
CA GLY A 421 0.92 -36.97 14.44
C GLY A 421 2.21 -37.21 13.66
N ASP A 422 3.01 -36.16 13.58
CA ASP A 422 4.33 -36.16 12.95
C ASP A 422 5.43 -36.50 13.96
N TYR A 423 6.46 -37.19 13.49
CA TYR A 423 7.57 -37.71 14.28
C TYR A 423 8.90 -37.44 13.60
N GLU A 424 9.98 -37.41 14.39
CA GLU A 424 11.33 -37.62 13.91
C GLU A 424 11.58 -39.14 13.77
N LYS A 425 12.14 -39.55 12.62
CA LYS A 425 12.48 -40.96 12.37
C LYS A 425 13.98 -41.19 12.55
N GLU A 426 14.31 -42.08 13.48
CA GLU A 426 15.63 -42.67 13.61
C GLU A 426 15.60 -44.12 13.14
N VAL A 427 16.56 -44.50 12.30
CA VAL A 427 16.74 -45.86 11.80
C VAL A 427 17.75 -46.57 12.68
N TRP A 428 17.35 -47.65 13.35
CA TRP A 428 18.23 -48.38 14.29
C TRP A 428 18.66 -49.76 13.80
N GLY A 429 17.96 -50.31 12.80
CA GLY A 429 18.22 -51.64 12.23
C GLY A 429 18.60 -51.61 10.76
N GLU A 430 18.20 -52.65 10.02
CA GLU A 430 18.37 -52.68 8.56
C GLU A 430 17.21 -51.92 7.88
N GLU A 431 17.51 -51.04 6.93
CA GLU A 431 16.52 -50.34 6.12
C GLU A 431 16.82 -50.53 4.62
N LYS A 432 15.79 -50.86 3.84
CA LYS A 432 15.76 -50.48 2.42
C LYS A 432 15.19 -49.06 2.39
N SER A 433 16.07 -48.03 2.39
CA SER A 433 15.94 -46.63 2.90
C SER A 433 14.68 -45.79 2.60
N ASP A 434 13.64 -46.37 2.02
CA ASP A 434 12.73 -45.69 1.14
C ASP A 434 11.27 -46.17 1.32
N ARG A 435 10.92 -46.84 2.41
CA ARG A 435 9.54 -47.35 2.59
C ARG A 435 8.66 -46.38 3.35
N VAL A 436 9.05 -45.95 4.55
CA VAL A 436 8.30 -44.93 5.29
C VAL A 436 8.90 -43.55 5.00
N SER A 437 8.27 -42.80 4.09
CA SER A 437 8.74 -41.48 3.64
C SER A 437 8.27 -40.33 4.49
N ALA A 438 7.07 -40.43 5.06
CA ALA A 438 6.56 -39.48 6.04
C ALA A 438 6.65 -40.16 7.41
N PRO A 439 7.50 -39.69 8.33
CA PRO A 439 7.60 -40.21 9.68
C PRO A 439 6.37 -39.76 10.48
N ALA A 440 5.23 -40.36 10.20
CA ALA A 440 3.95 -39.97 10.77
C ALA A 440 3.06 -41.19 11.00
N ILE A 441 2.24 -41.09 12.05
CA ILE A 441 1.21 -42.08 12.38
C ILE A 441 -0.13 -41.40 12.15
N TYR A 442 -1.08 -42.13 11.56
CA TYR A 442 -2.39 -41.62 11.20
C TYR A 442 -3.50 -42.40 11.90
N LEU A 443 -4.64 -41.76 12.13
CA LEU A 443 -5.87 -42.44 12.54
C LEU A 443 -6.48 -43.15 11.34
N ALA A 444 -6.74 -44.44 11.47
CA ALA A 444 -7.32 -45.25 10.42
C ALA A 444 -8.77 -44.80 10.14
N GLY A 445 -9.09 -44.49 8.89
CA GLY A 445 -10.42 -44.04 8.47
C GLY A 445 -10.68 -42.54 8.58
N GLU A 446 -9.72 -41.77 9.09
CA GLU A 446 -9.81 -40.31 9.18
C GLU A 446 -8.92 -39.61 8.14
N ASN A 447 -9.26 -38.37 7.77
CA ASN A 447 -8.43 -37.51 6.91
C ASN A 447 -7.95 -38.15 5.59
N GLY A 448 -8.76 -39.03 5.01
CA GLY A 448 -8.46 -39.73 3.77
C GLY A 448 -7.58 -40.98 3.92
N TRP A 449 -7.23 -41.38 5.14
CA TRP A 449 -6.50 -42.62 5.40
C TRP A 449 -7.43 -43.83 5.43
N PRO A 450 -7.01 -45.01 4.89
CA PRO A 450 -7.89 -46.17 4.81
C PRO A 450 -8.37 -46.66 6.18
N ALA A 451 -9.69 -46.83 6.33
CA ALA A 451 -10.27 -47.49 7.50
C ALA A 451 -9.91 -48.97 7.55
N SER A 452 -9.81 -49.54 8.75
CA SER A 452 -9.63 -50.98 8.89
C SER A 452 -10.95 -51.72 8.68
N GLN A 453 -10.96 -52.78 7.85
CA GLN A 453 -12.10 -53.70 7.71
C GLN A 453 -11.86 -55.04 8.43
N SER A 454 -10.82 -55.10 9.28
CA SER A 454 -10.59 -56.24 10.17
C SER A 454 -11.50 -56.17 11.40
N ASP A 455 -11.85 -57.35 11.91
CA ASP A 455 -12.52 -57.56 13.20
C ASP A 455 -11.76 -56.96 14.40
N LYS A 456 -10.46 -56.66 14.24
CA LYS A 456 -9.61 -55.99 15.24
C LYS A 456 -9.80 -54.47 15.31
N ALA A 457 -10.51 -53.87 14.35
CA ALA A 457 -10.82 -52.43 14.31
C ALA A 457 -9.61 -51.53 14.59
N HIS A 458 -8.51 -51.74 13.84
CA HIS A 458 -7.25 -51.01 14.06
C HIS A 458 -7.43 -49.49 14.05
N LYS A 459 -6.89 -48.83 15.07
CA LYS A 459 -7.02 -47.39 15.26
C LYS A 459 -5.95 -46.59 14.53
N TYR A 460 -4.76 -47.16 14.36
CA TYR A 460 -3.63 -46.47 13.77
C TYR A 460 -3.18 -47.11 12.46
N CYS A 461 -2.53 -46.30 11.62
CA CYS A 461 -1.75 -46.81 10.52
C CYS A 461 -0.51 -45.95 10.21
N ILE A 462 0.52 -46.58 9.67
CA ILE A 462 1.67 -45.91 9.05
C ILE A 462 1.65 -46.15 7.54
N ASN A 463 2.11 -45.16 6.77
CA ASN A 463 2.32 -45.33 5.33
C ASN A 463 3.75 -45.83 5.06
N TYR A 464 3.87 -47.02 4.49
CA TYR A 464 5.15 -47.65 4.13
C TYR A 464 5.41 -47.62 2.60
N ASN A 465 4.64 -46.82 1.85
CA ASN A 465 4.80 -46.65 0.41
C ASN A 465 4.96 -45.18 0.01
N LYS A 466 6.00 -44.89 -0.78
CA LYS A 466 6.31 -43.55 -1.30
C LYS A 466 5.37 -43.05 -2.39
N ASN A 467 4.78 -43.96 -3.16
CA ASN A 467 4.18 -43.61 -4.44
C ASN A 467 2.66 -43.42 -4.38
N TRP A 468 2.01 -43.87 -3.30
CA TRP A 468 0.57 -43.75 -3.13
C TRP A 468 0.18 -44.02 -1.66
N SER A 469 -0.96 -43.47 -1.23
CA SER A 469 -1.39 -43.41 0.17
C SER A 469 -2.07 -44.69 0.71
N GLY A 470 -2.30 -45.70 -0.13
CA GLY A 470 -2.96 -46.94 0.31
C GLY A 470 -1.99 -48.04 0.73
N GLY A 471 -0.67 -47.86 0.59
CA GLY A 471 0.31 -48.80 1.14
C GLY A 471 0.50 -48.61 2.64
N VAL A 472 -0.51 -48.98 3.43
CA VAL A 472 -0.53 -48.74 4.88
C VAL A 472 -0.44 -50.03 5.69
N ILE A 473 0.23 -49.94 6.85
CA ILE A 473 0.20 -50.98 7.88
C ILE A 473 -0.67 -50.46 9.02
N HIS A 474 -1.77 -51.16 9.28
CA HIS A 474 -2.66 -50.92 10.41
C HIS A 474 -2.12 -51.58 11.68
N PHE A 475 -2.34 -50.97 12.84
CA PHE A 475 -1.92 -51.51 14.15
C PHE A 475 -2.71 -50.89 15.32
N ASN A 476 -2.56 -51.47 16.50
CA ASN A 476 -3.11 -51.01 17.77
C ASN A 476 -2.04 -50.97 18.88
N ILE A 477 -2.33 -50.19 19.94
CA ILE A 477 -1.66 -50.35 21.23
C ILE A 477 -2.33 -51.52 21.97
N LEU A 478 -1.56 -52.55 22.32
CA LEU A 478 -2.08 -53.70 23.05
C LEU A 478 -2.15 -53.40 24.55
N ASP A 479 -3.05 -54.08 25.26
CA ASP A 479 -3.10 -54.02 26.72
C ASP A 479 -2.08 -54.98 27.37
N GLU A 480 -0.85 -54.94 26.89
CA GLU A 480 0.28 -55.74 27.37
C GLU A 480 1.53 -54.88 27.49
N PHE A 481 2.24 -55.00 28.62
CA PHE A 481 3.52 -54.33 28.83
C PHE A 481 4.68 -55.15 28.27
N VAL A 482 5.75 -54.46 27.87
CA VAL A 482 7.03 -55.09 27.53
C VAL A 482 7.69 -55.59 28.82
N GLU A 483 8.12 -56.86 28.82
CA GLU A 483 8.75 -57.47 30.00
C GLU A 483 9.99 -56.67 30.44
N GLY A 484 10.06 -56.32 31.73
CA GLY A 484 11.15 -55.52 32.29
C GLY A 484 11.03 -54.01 32.09
N TYR A 485 10.00 -53.51 31.39
CA TYR A 485 9.77 -52.08 31.14
C TYR A 485 8.33 -51.68 31.49
N SER A 486 8.13 -51.10 32.68
CA SER A 486 6.79 -50.73 33.18
C SER A 486 6.09 -49.62 32.39
N ASP A 487 6.84 -48.83 31.64
CA ASP A 487 6.33 -47.69 30.90
C ASP A 487 6.12 -47.99 29.41
N ARG A 488 6.37 -49.23 28.96
CA ARG A 488 6.27 -49.58 27.53
C ARG A 488 5.14 -50.57 27.30
N LYS A 489 4.20 -50.20 26.42
CA LYS A 489 3.17 -51.12 25.92
C LYS A 489 3.57 -51.70 24.57
N LYS A 490 3.21 -52.96 24.35
CA LYS A 490 3.41 -53.61 23.06
C LYS A 490 2.48 -52.98 22.01
N LEU A 491 2.98 -52.84 20.80
CA LEU A 491 2.15 -52.63 19.62
C LEU A 491 1.83 -53.98 19.01
N GLY A 492 0.69 -54.08 18.33
CA GLY A 492 0.29 -55.35 17.74
C GLY A 492 -0.92 -55.25 16.85
N ASP A 493 -1.45 -56.43 16.50
CA ASP A 493 -2.47 -56.59 15.46
C ASP A 493 -2.00 -55.93 14.14
N PHE A 494 -0.76 -56.16 13.71
CA PHE A 494 -0.24 -55.55 12.49
C PHE A 494 -0.87 -56.19 11.23
N VAL A 495 -1.45 -55.37 10.35
CA VAL A 495 -2.04 -55.84 9.08
C VAL A 495 -1.74 -54.86 7.94
N ASP A 496 -1.18 -55.36 6.83
CA ASP A 496 -1.02 -54.57 5.60
C ASP A 496 -2.37 -54.42 4.88
N ARG A 497 -2.81 -53.19 4.62
CA ARG A 497 -4.02 -52.90 3.83
C ARG A 497 -5.25 -53.68 4.29
N ALA A 498 -5.63 -53.48 5.55
CA ALA A 498 -6.76 -54.16 6.17
C ALA A 498 -8.13 -53.89 5.47
N ASN A 499 -8.19 -53.02 4.47
CA ASN A 499 -9.38 -52.66 3.69
C ASN A 499 -9.57 -53.45 2.38
N GLU A 500 -8.56 -54.17 1.87
CA GLU A 500 -8.64 -54.72 0.50
C GLU A 500 -8.97 -56.24 0.43
N ARG A 501 -8.85 -57.01 1.54
CA ARG A 501 -9.20 -58.46 1.60
C ARG A 501 -10.03 -58.84 2.83
N ASN A 502 -11.15 -58.17 3.07
CA ASN A 502 -12.02 -58.43 4.23
C ASN A 502 -11.23 -58.47 5.55
N GLY A 503 -10.31 -57.53 5.76
CA GLY A 503 -9.50 -57.48 6.98
C GLY A 503 -8.29 -58.41 7.06
N GLN A 504 -8.08 -59.32 6.11
CA GLN A 504 -6.97 -60.30 6.16
C GLN A 504 -5.61 -59.73 5.76
N GLY A 505 -5.61 -58.54 5.18
CA GLY A 505 -4.44 -57.89 4.61
C GLY A 505 -3.90 -58.54 3.33
N TYR A 506 -3.00 -57.84 2.64
CA TYR A 506 -2.42 -58.31 1.38
C TYR A 506 -1.14 -59.09 1.58
N ASP A 507 -0.19 -58.48 2.28
CA ASP A 507 1.13 -59.04 2.57
C ASP A 507 1.23 -59.40 4.06
N GLN A 508 2.02 -60.43 4.38
CA GLN A 508 2.20 -60.85 5.78
C GLN A 508 3.09 -59.83 6.49
N VAL A 509 2.63 -59.32 7.64
CA VAL A 509 3.44 -58.48 8.53
C VAL A 509 3.87 -59.31 9.74
N VAL A 510 5.18 -59.40 9.96
CA VAL A 510 5.78 -60.07 11.12
C VAL A 510 6.31 -59.01 12.07
N ASP A 511 5.84 -59.01 13.32
CA ASP A 511 6.36 -58.14 14.38
C ASP A 511 7.38 -58.90 15.24
N ASN A 512 8.55 -58.31 15.47
CA ASN A 512 9.63 -58.88 16.28
C ASN A 512 9.77 -58.21 17.65
N GLY A 513 8.90 -57.25 17.99
CA GLY A 513 8.91 -56.60 19.31
C GLY A 513 8.65 -55.11 19.26
N SER A 514 7.62 -54.68 18.53
CA SER A 514 7.23 -53.27 18.46
C SER A 514 6.57 -52.80 19.77
N TRP A 515 6.86 -51.56 20.18
CA TRP A 515 6.34 -50.99 21.42
C TRP A 515 6.19 -49.48 21.35
N VAL A 516 5.42 -48.93 22.29
CA VAL A 516 5.33 -47.50 22.54
C VAL A 516 5.68 -47.20 23.99
N ASP A 517 6.50 -46.19 24.20
CA ASP A 517 6.77 -45.64 25.52
C ASP A 517 5.60 -44.73 25.94
N MET A 518 4.88 -45.15 26.97
CA MET A 518 3.66 -44.51 27.46
C MET A 518 3.94 -43.17 28.15
N LYS A 519 5.20 -42.84 28.46
CA LYS A 519 5.58 -41.52 28.98
C LYS A 519 6.02 -40.60 27.86
N THR A 520 6.99 -41.02 27.05
CA THR A 520 7.60 -40.15 26.05
C THR A 520 6.83 -40.10 24.73
N GLY A 521 5.95 -41.07 24.47
CA GLY A 521 5.27 -41.23 23.18
C GLY A 521 6.18 -41.75 22.08
N VAL A 522 7.44 -42.12 22.39
CA VAL A 522 8.35 -42.74 21.43
C VAL A 522 7.78 -44.08 20.99
N VAL A 523 7.66 -44.27 19.69
CA VAL A 523 7.17 -45.50 19.07
C VAL A 523 8.32 -46.24 18.42
N HIS A 524 8.51 -47.49 18.81
CA HIS A 524 9.49 -48.40 18.25
C HIS A 524 8.80 -49.41 17.35
N PHE A 525 9.14 -49.41 16.07
CA PHE A 525 8.72 -50.42 15.12
C PHE A 525 9.88 -51.39 14.86
N ASP A 526 9.61 -52.69 15.00
CA ASP A 526 10.47 -53.78 14.56
C ASP A 526 9.63 -54.78 13.74
N LEU A 527 9.31 -54.37 12.51
CA LEU A 527 8.43 -55.14 11.63
C LEU A 527 9.21 -55.70 10.43
N LYS A 528 8.68 -56.77 9.85
CA LYS A 528 9.10 -57.31 8.56
C LYS A 528 7.88 -57.61 7.71
N VAL A 529 7.80 -56.97 6.54
CA VAL A 529 6.71 -57.16 5.57
C VAL A 529 7.15 -58.14 4.50
N VAL A 530 6.42 -59.24 4.33
CA VAL A 530 6.72 -60.29 3.35
C VAL A 530 5.83 -60.10 2.12
N ASP A 531 6.31 -59.28 1.18
CA ASP A 531 5.63 -59.07 -0.11
C ASP A 531 6.12 -60.06 -1.19
N ASN A 532 5.39 -60.12 -2.30
CA ASN A 532 5.78 -60.97 -3.43
C ASN A 532 7.10 -60.53 -4.08
N LYS A 533 7.43 -59.23 -4.05
CA LYS A 533 8.59 -58.63 -4.73
C LYS A 533 9.92 -58.99 -4.04
N TYR A 534 9.92 -59.16 -2.73
CA TYR A 534 11.07 -59.53 -1.89
C TYR A 534 10.90 -60.89 -1.22
N SER A 535 9.99 -61.72 -1.72
CA SER A 535 9.75 -63.08 -1.23
C SER A 535 11.01 -63.95 -1.22
N GLY A 536 11.93 -63.76 -2.17
CA GLY A 536 13.24 -64.44 -2.21
C GLY A 536 14.26 -63.96 -1.18
N GLU A 537 14.02 -62.82 -0.54
CA GLU A 537 14.85 -62.23 0.53
C GLU A 537 14.16 -62.35 1.91
N GLY A 538 12.99 -62.99 1.98
CA GLY A 538 12.22 -63.16 3.21
C GLY A 538 11.44 -61.92 3.67
N GLY A 539 11.26 -60.92 2.79
CA GLY A 539 10.55 -59.66 3.04
C GLY A 539 11.46 -58.43 3.12
N PHE A 540 10.93 -57.31 3.60
CA PHE A 540 11.71 -56.11 3.92
C PHE A 540 11.44 -55.61 5.35
N PRO A 541 12.46 -55.13 6.06
CA PRO A 541 12.33 -54.62 7.43
C PRO A 541 11.78 -53.18 7.48
N ILE A 542 11.09 -52.87 8.58
CA ILE A 542 10.68 -51.54 9.04
C ILE A 542 11.14 -51.46 10.50
N GLN A 543 12.35 -50.91 10.70
CA GLN A 543 13.05 -50.88 11.99
C GLN A 543 13.40 -49.44 12.37
N TYR A 544 12.43 -48.75 12.99
CA TYR A 544 12.50 -47.32 13.28
C TYR A 544 12.16 -47.01 14.73
N ASN A 545 12.75 -45.93 15.25
CA ASN A 545 12.21 -45.18 16.37
C ASN A 545 11.56 -43.91 15.82
N PHE A 546 10.32 -43.69 16.21
CA PHE A 546 9.56 -42.48 15.97
C PHE A 546 9.52 -41.70 17.26
N THR A 547 10.24 -40.57 17.30
CA THR A 547 10.24 -39.64 18.44
C THR A 547 9.29 -38.50 18.11
N PRO A 548 8.29 -38.17 18.95
CA PRO A 548 7.34 -37.12 18.59
C PRO A 548 8.05 -35.79 18.36
N SER A 549 7.68 -35.09 17.28
CA SER A 549 8.17 -33.75 16.97
C SER A 549 7.38 -32.74 17.80
N PHE A 550 7.85 -32.40 19.01
CA PHE A 550 7.16 -31.46 19.91
C PHE A 550 7.42 -29.99 19.59
#